data_AF-A0A0F9PYS5-F1
#
_entry.id   AF-A0A0F9PYS5-F1
#
_cell.length_a   1.000
_cell.length_b   1.000
_cell.length_c   1.000
_cell.angle_alpha   90.00
_cell.angle_beta   90.00
_cell.angle_gamma   90.00
#
_symmetry.space_group_name_H-M   'P 1'
#
loop_
_entity.id
_entity.type
_entity.pdbx_description
1 polymer ?
#
loop_
_entity_poly.entity_id
_entity_poly.type
_entity_poly.pdbx_seq_one_letter_code
_entity_poly.pdbx_strand_id
1 'polypeptide(L)' 'MISSETVANEFVMAREKFKERGYKITGIRYINEEFIFLVEEEKKKE' A
#
# COMPACT_ATOMS: atom_id res chain seq x y z
N MET A 1 1.19 -21.61 -1.52
CA MET A 1 0.13 -20.63 -1.87
C MET A 1 -0.05 -19.72 -0.67
N ILE A 2 0.19 -18.43 -0.83
CA ILE A 2 -0.20 -17.42 0.18
C ILE A 2 -1.73 -17.31 0.11
N SER A 3 -2.41 -17.35 1.26
CA SER A 3 -3.87 -17.19 1.30
C SER A 3 -4.25 -15.76 0.90
N SER A 4 -5.35 -15.60 0.18
CA SER A 4 -5.86 -14.28 -0.20
C SER A 4 -6.14 -13.39 1.02
N GLU A 5 -6.43 -13.98 2.19
CA GLU A 5 -6.56 -13.26 3.47
C GLU A 5 -5.24 -12.66 3.97
N THR A 6 -4.12 -13.37 3.79
CA THR A 6 -2.80 -12.88 4.18
C THR A 6 -2.43 -11.63 3.39
N VAL A 7 -2.68 -11.65 2.08
CA VAL A 7 -2.44 -10.51 1.18
C VAL A 7 -3.34 -9.33 1.54
N ALA A 8 -4.61 -9.58 1.87
CA ALA A 8 -5.55 -8.54 2.27
C ALA A 8 -5.11 -7.86 3.58
N ASN A 9 -4.64 -8.63 4.56
CA ASN A 9 -4.14 -8.08 5.82
C ASN A 9 -2.86 -7.26 5.64
N GLU A 10 -1.90 -7.74 4.84
CA GLU A 10 -0.69 -6.99 4.53
C GLU A 10 -0.98 -5.68 3.79
N PHE A 11 -1.96 -5.70 2.88
CA PHE A 11 -2.42 -4.50 2.18
C PHE A 11 -3.01 -3.44 3.14
N VAL A 12 -3.88 -3.87 4.06
CA VAL A 12 -4.50 -2.97 5.05
C VAL A 12 -3.44 -2.33 5.94
N MET A 13 -2.50 -3.13 6.45
CA MET A 13 -1.39 -2.62 7.28
C MET A 13 -0.48 -1.65 6.51
N ALA A 14 -0.15 -1.95 5.25
CA ALA A 14 0.65 -1.06 4.41
C ALA A 14 -0.06 0.28 4.21
N ARG A 15 -1.36 0.25 3.88
CA ARG A 15 -2.18 1.44 3.68
C ARG A 15 -2.20 2.36 4.90
N GLU A 16 -2.38 1.80 6.10
CA GLU A 16 -2.40 2.61 7.33
C GLU A 16 -1.06 3.27 7.59
N LYS A 17 0.06 2.52 7.45
CA LYS A 17 1.42 3.08 7.61
C LYS A 17 1.72 4.21 6.62
N PHE A 18 1.31 4.06 5.36
CA PHE A 18 1.50 5.12 4.38
C PHE A 18 0.67 6.35 4.70
N LYS A 19 -0.59 6.15 5.12
CA LYS A 19 -1.50 7.24 5.51
C LYS A 19 -0.95 8.05 6.69
N GLU A 20 -0.42 7.40 7.72
CA GLU A 20 0.20 8.07 8.88
C GLU A 20 1.38 8.97 8.49
N ARG A 21 2.08 8.59 7.41
CA ARG A 21 3.21 9.34 6.85
C ARG A 21 2.79 10.39 5.82
N GLY A 22 1.49 10.59 5.61
CA GLY A 22 0.98 11.54 4.62
C GLY A 22 1.08 11.04 3.18
N TYR A 23 1.15 9.73 2.95
CA TYR A 23 1.15 9.14 1.62
C TYR A 23 -0.16 8.41 1.34
N LYS A 24 -0.60 8.50 0.08
CA LYS A 24 -1.78 7.80 -0.44
C LYS A 24 -1.34 6.75 -1.45
N ILE A 25 -1.73 5.49 -1.23
CA ILE A 25 -1.54 4.45 -2.24
C ILE A 25 -2.44 4.75 -3.45
N THR A 26 -1.84 4.81 -4.63
CA THR A 26 -2.52 5.07 -5.91
C THR A 26 -2.56 3.86 -6.83
N GLY A 27 -1.73 2.86 -6.56
CA GLY A 27 -1.72 1.62 -7.32
C GLY A 27 -0.93 0.52 -6.63
N ILE A 28 -1.16 -0.70 -7.08
CA ILE A 28 -0.46 -1.90 -6.62
C ILE A 28 -0.03 -2.65 -7.88
N ARG A 29 1.20 -3.14 -7.89
CA ARG A 29 1.72 -4.02 -8.94
C ARG A 29 2.25 -5.29 -8.30
N TYR A 30 2.11 -6.40 -9.01
CA TYR A 30 2.70 -7.68 -8.61
C TYR A 30 3.76 -8.06 -9.63
N ILE A 31 5.03 -8.08 -9.22
CA ILE A 31 6.19 -8.31 -10.09
C ILE A 31 7.17 -9.20 -9.34
N ASN A 32 7.67 -10.26 -9.96
CA ASN A 32 8.67 -11.19 -9.37
C ASN A 32 8.29 -11.71 -7.98
N GLU A 33 7.03 -12.08 -7.80
CA GLU A 33 6.50 -12.55 -6.50
C GLU A 33 6.45 -11.47 -5.39
N GLU A 34 6.71 -10.21 -5.71
CA GLU A 34 6.65 -9.07 -4.79
C GLU A 34 5.49 -8.11 -5.11
N PHE A 35 4.92 -7.51 -4.05
CA PHE A 35 3.93 -6.44 -4.15
C PHE A 35 4.61 -5.07 -4.10
N ILE A 36 4.47 -4.30 -5.17
CA ILE A 36 4.97 -2.94 -5.27
C ILE A 36 3.81 -1.96 -5.10
N PHE A 37 3.90 -1.10 -4.10
CA PHE A 37 2.94 -0.05 -3.82
C PHE A 37 3.38 1.26 -4.47
N LEU A 38 2.53 1.79 -5.35
CA LEU A 38 2.68 3.15 -5.87
C LEU A 38 2.00 4.11 -4.88
N VAL A 39 2.76 5.08 -4.37
CA VAL A 39 2.28 6.06 -3.40
C VAL A 39 2.52 7.48 -3.90
N GLU A 40 1.57 8.36 -3.61
CA GLU A 40 1.69 9.81 -3.82
C GLU A 40 1.70 10.52 -2.46
N GLU A 41 2.49 11.58 -2.33
CA GLU A 41 2.44 12.44 -1.15
C GLU A 41 1.12 13.22 -1.16
N GLU A 42 0.32 13.03 -0.12
CA GLU A 42 -0.89 13.79 0.12
C GLU A 42 -0.46 15.17 0.62
N LYS A 43 -0.11 16.08 -0.31
CA LYS A 43 0.17 17.48 0.02
C LYS A 43 -1.01 18.02 0.81
N LYS A 44 -0.81 18.21 2.11
CA LYS A 44 -1.73 18.99 2.94
C LYS A 44 -1.79 20.37 2.29
N LYS A 45 -2.93 20.68 1.65
CA LYS A 45 -3.24 22.05 1.27
C LYS A 45 -3.35 22.83 2.59
N GLU A 46 -2.28 23.54 2.94
CA GLU A 46 -2.38 24.77 3.74
C GLU A 46 -3.27 25.80 3.02
#